data_AF-A0A3N5IN54-F1
#
_entry.id   AF-A0A3N5IN54-F1
#
_cell.length_a   1.000
_cell.length_b   1.000
_cell.length_c   1.000
_cell.angle_alpha   90.00
_cell.angle_beta   90.00
_cell.angle_gamma   90.00
#
_symmetry.space_group_name_H-M   'P 1'
#
loop_
_entity.id
_entity.type
_entity.pdbx_description
1 polymer ?
#
loop_
_entity_poly.entity_id
_entity_poly.type
_entity_poly.pdbx_seq_one_letter_code
_entity_poly.pdbx_strand_id
1 'polypeptide(L)'
;MSLLRQARKNIALKFATEAVIRLLAMVFLVILARRLGDQDYGKYSLVFYFAGLITIFCDLGLNTLLVREVSRRRDLLPAYAGNILSLKCLLSLGVLLLTLGLLPAMGYPWEMVLLIFLGVLSLLGNHLVEFLAALTNSLEKFEYELAIKSLNKGLVVLIGLFALWAGAGLWGLIIIMALAQGFSLLLNGGIIWKRITPLSLRMDLSFWKHL
;
A
#
# COMPACT_ATOMS: atom_id res chain seq x y z
N MET A 1 28.65 20.09 4.11
CA MET A 1 27.53 20.25 5.08
C MET A 1 27.71 19.21 6.17
N SER A 2 27.53 19.54 7.45
CA SER A 2 27.63 18.53 8.53
C SER A 2 26.51 17.50 8.39
N LEU A 3 26.82 16.22 8.65
CA LEU A 3 25.86 15.10 8.58
C LEU A 3 24.57 15.39 9.38
N LEU A 4 24.71 16.09 10.51
CA LEU A 4 23.60 16.55 11.34
C LEU A 4 22.63 17.49 10.61
N ARG A 5 23.12 18.40 9.75
CA ARG A 5 22.27 19.32 8.99
C ARG A 5 21.46 18.57 7.93
N GLN A 6 22.07 17.59 7.26
CA GLN A 6 21.41 16.79 6.23
C GLN A 6 20.38 15.83 6.85
N ALA A 7 20.72 15.19 7.97
CA ALA A 7 19.79 14.36 8.73
C ALA A 7 18.57 15.17 9.21
N ARG A 8 18.78 16.35 9.81
CA ARG A 8 17.69 17.24 10.23
C ARG A 8 16.78 17.65 9.07
N LYS A 9 17.36 18.00 7.90
CA LYS A 9 16.59 18.37 6.71
C LYS A 9 15.72 17.20 6.23
N ASN A 10 16.27 16.00 6.16
CA ASN A 10 15.54 14.82 5.68
C ASN A 10 14.42 14.40 6.65
N ILE A 11 14.68 14.45 7.96
CA ILE A 11 13.67 14.17 8.99
C ILE A 11 12.55 15.20 8.93
N ALA A 12 12.89 16.49 8.86
CA ALA A 12 11.91 17.57 8.77
C ALA A 12 11.05 17.46 7.51
N LEU A 13 11.66 17.16 6.36
CA LEU A 13 10.94 16.97 5.09
C LEU A 13 10.01 15.76 5.17
N LYS A 14 10.48 14.62 5.68
CA LYS A 14 9.66 13.41 5.84
C LYS A 14 8.48 13.66 6.77
N PHE A 15 8.70 14.34 7.88
CA PHE A 15 7.63 14.71 8.81
C PHE A 15 6.60 15.64 8.16
N ALA A 16 7.05 16.68 7.46
CA ALA A 16 6.15 17.61 6.77
C ALA A 16 5.31 16.91 5.70
N THR A 17 5.93 16.05 4.88
CA THR A 17 5.23 15.28 3.84
C THR A 17 4.20 14.33 4.44
N GLU A 18 4.55 13.58 5.48
CA GLU A 18 3.61 12.68 6.17
C GLU A 18 2.45 13.44 6.83
N ALA A 19 2.73 14.62 7.41
CA ALA A 19 1.69 15.48 7.98
C ALA A 19 0.69 15.94 6.90
N VAL A 20 1.18 16.42 5.75
CA VAL A 20 0.33 16.82 4.62
C VAL A 20 -0.48 15.63 4.10
N ILE A 21 0.13 14.46 3.94
CA ILE A 21 -0.53 13.23 3.51
C ILE A 21 -1.67 12.85 4.47
N ARG A 22 -1.45 12.92 5.78
CA ARG A 22 -2.47 12.60 6.79
C ARG A 22 -3.59 13.63 6.81
N LEU A 23 -3.28 14.92 6.66
CA LEU A 23 -4.29 15.97 6.56
C LEU A 23 -5.16 15.79 5.32
N LEU A 24 -4.56 15.50 4.16
CA LEU A 24 -5.30 15.20 2.93
C LEU A 24 -6.21 13.98 3.08
N ALA A 25 -5.71 12.91 3.71
CA ALA A 25 -6.52 11.72 3.98
C ALA A 25 -7.70 12.03 4.92
N MET A 26 -7.49 12.85 5.95
CA MET A 26 -8.55 13.29 6.86
C MET A 26 -9.62 14.13 6.13
N VAL A 27 -9.20 15.11 5.32
CA VAL A 27 -10.12 15.93 4.51
C VAL A 27 -10.90 15.05 3.53
N PHE A 28 -10.24 14.10 2.87
CA PHE A 28 -10.88 13.13 1.99
C PHE A 28 -11.98 12.35 2.71
N LEU A 29 -11.71 11.83 3.92
CA LEU A 29 -12.71 11.09 4.71
C LEU A 29 -13.92 11.95 5.09
N VAL A 30 -13.71 13.23 5.42
CA VAL A 30 -14.82 14.16 5.73
C VAL A 30 -15.69 14.40 4.50
N ILE A 31 -15.08 14.62 3.33
CA ILE A 31 -15.82 14.81 2.07
C ILE A 31 -16.57 13.54 1.69
N LEU A 32 -15.92 12.39 1.83
CA LEU A 32 -16.47 11.07 1.59
C LEU A 32 -17.75 10.82 2.39
N ALA A 33 -17.70 11.05 3.71
CA ALA A 33 -18.86 10.88 4.59
C ALA A 33 -20.03 11.78 4.18
N ARG A 34 -19.75 13.05 3.84
CA ARG A 34 -20.78 14.01 3.41
C ARG A 34 -21.38 13.69 2.05
N ARG A 35 -20.62 13.11 1.12
CA ARG A 35 -21.05 12.86 -0.26
C ARG A 35 -21.76 11.52 -0.43
N LEU A 36 -21.33 10.48 0.27
CA LEU A 36 -21.98 9.16 0.24
C LEU A 36 -23.24 9.10 1.12
N GLY A 37 -23.30 9.91 2.17
CA GLY A 37 -24.33 9.79 3.19
C GLY A 37 -24.12 8.58 4.09
N ASP A 38 -24.94 8.48 5.14
CA ASP A 38 -24.66 7.59 6.28
C ASP A 38 -24.65 6.10 5.91
N GLN A 39 -25.55 5.65 5.03
CA GLN A 39 -25.68 4.25 4.64
C GLN A 39 -24.47 3.75 3.84
N ASP A 40 -24.09 4.46 2.77
CA ASP A 40 -22.97 4.07 1.92
C ASP A 40 -21.62 4.33 2.59
N TYR A 41 -21.52 5.34 3.45
CA TYR A 41 -20.34 5.53 4.29
C TYR A 41 -20.16 4.39 5.31
N GLY A 42 -21.25 3.86 5.87
CA GLY A 42 -21.22 2.67 6.72
C GLY A 42 -20.66 1.44 5.98
N LYS A 43 -21.15 1.19 4.76
CA LYS A 43 -20.63 0.12 3.90
C LYS A 43 -19.15 0.34 3.54
N TYR A 44 -18.77 1.55 3.14
CA TYR A 44 -17.36 1.91 2.88
C TYR A 44 -16.47 1.61 4.08
N SER A 45 -16.90 2.02 5.28
CA SER A 45 -16.14 1.83 6.50
C SER A 45 -15.96 0.34 6.81
N LEU A 46 -17.03 -0.44 6.67
CA LEU A 46 -16.97 -1.89 6.82
C LEU A 46 -16.02 -2.54 5.81
N VAL A 47 -16.03 -2.10 4.54
CA VAL A 47 -15.09 -2.56 3.50
C VAL A 47 -13.65 -2.37 3.95
N PHE A 48 -13.26 -1.14 4.29
CA PHE A 48 -11.86 -0.83 4.57
C PHE A 48 -11.39 -1.27 5.95
N TYR A 49 -12.28 -1.35 6.95
CA TYR A 49 -11.93 -1.92 8.25
C TYR A 49 -11.73 -3.44 8.18
N PHE A 50 -12.62 -4.16 7.50
CA PHE A 50 -12.43 -5.60 7.30
C PHE A 50 -11.20 -5.87 6.44
N ALA A 51 -11.04 -5.13 5.34
CA ALA A 51 -9.88 -5.26 4.47
C ALA A 51 -8.58 -4.99 5.25
N GLY A 52 -8.51 -3.93 6.05
CA GLY A 52 -7.33 -3.62 6.86
C GLY A 52 -7.02 -4.69 7.92
N LEU A 53 -8.06 -5.29 8.52
CA LEU A 53 -7.89 -6.38 9.48
C LEU A 53 -7.28 -7.61 8.81
N ILE A 54 -7.75 -8.00 7.64
CA ILE A 54 -7.29 -9.23 6.97
C ILE A 54 -5.95 -9.03 6.24
N THR A 55 -5.65 -7.83 5.73
CA THR A 55 -4.38 -7.58 5.04
C THR A 55 -3.21 -7.33 5.99
N ILE A 56 -3.43 -7.17 7.30
CA ILE A 56 -2.35 -7.02 8.29
C ILE A 56 -1.37 -8.20 8.23
N PHE A 57 -1.88 -9.40 7.91
CA PHE A 57 -1.06 -10.62 7.77
C PHE A 57 -0.11 -10.56 6.56
N CYS A 58 -0.34 -9.67 5.59
CA CYS A 58 0.54 -9.46 4.44
C CYS A 58 1.69 -8.49 4.73
N ASP A 59 1.68 -7.82 5.89
CA ASP A 59 2.68 -6.82 6.26
C ASP A 59 3.14 -6.98 7.72
N LEU A 60 3.69 -8.15 8.02
CA LEU A 60 4.22 -8.53 9.35
C LEU A 60 5.62 -7.96 9.62
N GLY A 61 5.83 -6.66 9.34
CA GLY A 61 7.12 -6.00 9.57
C GLY A 61 8.21 -6.31 8.53
N LEU A 62 7.86 -7.01 7.44
CA LEU A 62 8.78 -7.35 6.34
C LEU A 62 9.49 -6.12 5.77
N ASN A 63 8.79 -4.99 5.64
CA ASN A 63 9.36 -3.73 5.18
C ASN A 63 10.44 -3.20 6.14
N THR A 64 10.22 -3.32 7.45
CA THR A 64 11.19 -2.90 8.47
C THR A 64 12.43 -3.80 8.47
N LEU A 65 12.23 -5.11 8.34
CA LEU A 65 13.32 -6.08 8.24
C LEU A 65 14.18 -5.81 7.00
N LEU A 66 13.55 -5.61 5.84
CA LEU A 66 14.23 -5.23 4.60
C LEU A 66 15.12 -4.01 4.79
N VAL A 67 14.56 -2.93 5.35
CA VAL A 67 15.31 -1.69 5.59
C VAL A 67 16.49 -1.96 6.52
N ARG A 68 16.28 -2.68 7.63
CA ARG A 68 17.34 -2.97 8.60
C ARG A 68 18.50 -3.77 8.00
N GLU A 69 18.22 -4.88 7.33
CA GLU A 69 19.26 -5.81 6.87
C GLU A 69 20.00 -5.26 5.64
N VAL A 70 19.27 -4.67 4.69
CA VAL A 70 19.88 -4.12 3.47
C VAL A 70 20.66 -2.83 3.74
N SER A 71 20.24 -2.01 4.72
CA SER A 71 21.03 -0.83 5.12
C SER A 71 22.39 -1.22 5.73
N ARG A 72 22.47 -2.39 6.39
CA ARG A 72 23.74 -2.94 6.91
C ARG A 72 24.59 -3.55 5.81
N ARG A 73 23.98 -4.25 4.86
CA ARG A 73 24.65 -4.98 3.77
C ARG A 73 23.86 -4.87 2.47
N ARG A 74 24.27 -3.91 1.63
CA ARG A 74 23.57 -3.56 0.38
C ARG A 74 23.55 -4.69 -0.65
N ASP A 75 24.54 -5.57 -0.61
CA ASP A 75 24.66 -6.78 -1.45
C ASP A 75 23.50 -7.77 -1.24
N LEU A 76 22.83 -7.72 -0.09
CA LEU A 76 21.70 -8.60 0.21
C LEU A 76 20.39 -8.12 -0.44
N LEU A 77 20.35 -6.93 -1.04
CA LEU A 77 19.13 -6.34 -1.64
C LEU A 77 18.39 -7.33 -2.57
N PRO A 78 19.02 -7.99 -3.55
CA PRO A 78 18.28 -8.87 -4.47
C PRO A 78 17.67 -10.09 -3.76
N ALA A 79 18.31 -10.60 -2.72
CA ALA A 79 17.81 -11.74 -1.94
C ALA A 79 16.61 -11.35 -1.08
N TYR A 80 16.69 -10.25 -0.33
CA TYR A 80 15.57 -9.76 0.47
C TYR A 80 14.41 -9.27 -0.39
N ALA A 81 14.69 -8.49 -1.45
CA ALA A 81 13.66 -7.97 -2.34
C ALA A 81 12.86 -9.10 -2.99
N GLY A 82 13.54 -10.10 -3.55
CA GLY A 82 12.89 -11.22 -4.21
C GLY A 82 12.09 -12.12 -3.27
N ASN A 83 12.64 -12.45 -2.10
CA ASN A 83 11.95 -13.31 -1.13
C ASN A 83 10.78 -12.62 -0.46
N ILE A 84 10.93 -11.36 -0.04
CA ILE A 84 9.84 -10.59 0.56
C ILE A 84 8.72 -10.36 -0.45
N LEU A 85 9.04 -10.06 -1.72
CA LEU A 85 8.03 -9.91 -2.76
C LEU A 85 7.27 -11.21 -2.99
N SER A 86 7.96 -12.35 -3.11
CA SER A 86 7.30 -13.66 -3.26
C SER A 86 6.41 -13.99 -2.06
N LEU A 87 6.89 -13.75 -0.84
CA LEU A 87 6.14 -14.00 0.38
C LEU A 87 4.90 -13.09 0.45
N LYS A 88 5.04 -11.79 0.13
CA LYS A 88 3.91 -10.85 0.05
C LYS A 88 2.89 -11.31 -1.00
N CYS A 89 3.32 -11.77 -2.17
CA CYS A 89 2.41 -12.31 -3.20
C CYS A 89 1.67 -13.57 -2.71
N LEU A 90 2.37 -14.48 -2.05
CA LEU A 90 1.77 -15.70 -1.50
C LEU A 90 0.74 -15.39 -0.42
N LEU A 91 1.09 -14.52 0.54
CA LEU A 91 0.19 -14.06 1.60
C LEU A 91 -1.01 -13.31 1.03
N SER A 92 -0.79 -12.46 0.03
CA SER A 92 -1.85 -11.73 -0.68
C SER A 92 -2.85 -12.69 -1.32
N LEU A 93 -2.37 -13.73 -2.00
CA LEU A 93 -3.24 -14.74 -2.59
C LEU A 93 -4.05 -15.48 -1.51
N GLY A 94 -3.40 -15.85 -0.40
CA GLY A 94 -4.07 -16.46 0.75
C GLY A 94 -5.18 -15.58 1.33
N VAL A 95 -4.91 -14.28 1.50
CA VAL A 95 -5.90 -13.30 2.00
C VAL A 95 -7.06 -13.11 1.02
N LEU A 96 -6.82 -13.07 -0.28
CA LEU A 96 -7.87 -12.99 -1.30
C LEU A 96 -8.79 -14.22 -1.26
N LEU A 97 -8.21 -15.42 -1.20
CA LEU A 97 -8.98 -16.66 -1.07
C LEU A 97 -9.75 -16.74 0.24
N LEU A 98 -9.11 -16.33 1.35
CA LEU A 98 -9.75 -16.26 2.66
C LEU A 98 -10.93 -15.30 2.66
N THR A 99 -10.82 -14.15 1.99
CA THR A 99 -11.92 -13.17 1.84
C THR A 99 -13.13 -13.79 1.15
N LEU A 100 -12.91 -14.53 0.05
CA LEU A 100 -13.97 -15.19 -0.72
C LEU A 100 -14.60 -16.38 0.02
N GLY A 101 -13.88 -17.04 0.94
CA GLY A 101 -14.43 -18.14 1.75
C GLY A 101 -15.10 -17.67 3.04
N LEU A 102 -14.47 -16.75 3.77
CA LEU A 102 -14.87 -16.33 5.10
C LEU A 102 -16.15 -15.48 5.10
N LEU A 103 -16.25 -14.49 4.19
CA LEU A 103 -17.37 -13.55 4.21
C LEU A 103 -18.71 -14.21 3.87
N PRO A 104 -18.82 -15.08 2.85
CA PRO A 104 -20.05 -15.85 2.64
C PRO A 104 -20.39 -16.76 3.81
N ALA A 105 -19.39 -17.38 4.44
CA ALA A 105 -19.59 -18.23 5.62
C ALA A 105 -20.11 -17.45 6.84
N MET A 106 -19.79 -16.15 6.94
CA MET A 106 -20.35 -15.23 7.94
C MET A 106 -21.75 -14.69 7.58
N GLY A 107 -22.31 -15.08 6.43
CA GLY A 107 -23.64 -14.67 5.99
C GLY A 107 -23.72 -13.31 5.31
N TYR A 108 -22.58 -12.72 4.87
CA TYR A 108 -22.62 -11.47 4.12
C TYR A 108 -23.20 -11.67 2.71
N PRO A 109 -24.02 -10.72 2.21
CA PRO A 109 -24.53 -10.76 0.86
C PRO A 109 -23.39 -10.63 -0.15
N TRP A 110 -23.52 -11.27 -1.32
CA TRP A 110 -22.46 -11.32 -2.33
C TRP A 110 -22.00 -9.93 -2.79
N GLU A 111 -22.91 -8.95 -2.82
CA GLU A 111 -22.59 -7.55 -3.09
C GLU A 111 -21.49 -7.02 -2.14
N MET A 112 -21.65 -7.26 -0.83
CA MET A 112 -20.70 -6.82 0.18
C MET A 112 -19.38 -7.61 0.11
N VAL A 113 -19.45 -8.90 -0.20
CA VAL A 113 -18.26 -9.75 -0.41
C VAL A 113 -17.39 -9.16 -1.52
N LEU A 114 -17.99 -8.77 -2.65
CA LEU A 114 -17.27 -8.17 -3.77
C LEU A 114 -16.68 -6.80 -3.43
N LEU A 115 -17.42 -5.95 -2.71
CA LEU A 115 -16.91 -4.66 -2.26
C LEU A 115 -15.71 -4.81 -1.31
N ILE A 116 -15.78 -5.75 -0.36
CA ILE A 116 -14.67 -6.06 0.54
C ILE A 116 -13.49 -6.61 -0.24
N PHE A 117 -13.72 -7.53 -1.18
CA PHE A 117 -12.68 -8.10 -2.03
C PHE A 117 -11.93 -7.00 -2.82
N LEU A 118 -12.65 -6.02 -3.39
CA LEU A 118 -12.04 -4.87 -4.05
C LEU A 118 -11.27 -3.97 -3.08
N GLY A 119 -11.78 -3.76 -1.87
CA GLY A 119 -11.09 -3.05 -0.80
C GLY A 119 -9.78 -3.74 -0.39
N VAL A 120 -9.79 -5.07 -0.25
CA VAL A 120 -8.61 -5.91 -0.01
C VAL A 120 -7.61 -5.75 -1.16
N LEU A 121 -8.05 -5.85 -2.40
CA LEU A 121 -7.17 -5.67 -3.57
C LEU A 121 -6.50 -4.28 -3.58
N SER A 122 -7.25 -3.23 -3.23
CA SER A 122 -6.74 -1.87 -3.08
C SER A 122 -5.66 -1.77 -1.99
N LEU A 123 -5.90 -2.35 -0.81
CA LEU A 123 -4.91 -2.33 0.29
C LEU A 123 -3.68 -3.19 -0.02
N LEU A 124 -3.83 -4.35 -0.65
CA LEU A 124 -2.69 -5.17 -1.09
C LEU A 124 -1.82 -4.42 -2.10
N GLY A 125 -2.43 -3.69 -3.03
CA GLY A 125 -1.72 -2.77 -3.92
C GLY A 125 -0.93 -1.71 -3.14
N ASN A 126 -1.54 -1.10 -2.11
CA ASN A 126 -0.86 -0.16 -1.23
C ASN A 126 0.36 -0.79 -0.51
N HIS A 127 0.20 -1.99 0.05
CA HIS A 127 1.30 -2.70 0.73
C HIS A 127 2.48 -2.99 -0.21
N LEU A 128 2.21 -3.28 -1.49
CA LEU A 128 3.27 -3.47 -2.48
C LEU A 128 3.96 -2.15 -2.85
N VAL A 129 3.22 -1.03 -2.94
CA VAL A 129 3.82 0.30 -3.14
C VAL A 129 4.68 0.71 -1.93
N GLU A 130 4.24 0.41 -0.71
CA GLU A 130 5.03 0.64 0.51
C GLU A 130 6.30 -0.21 0.54
N PHE A 131 6.24 -1.44 0.05
CA PHE A 131 7.43 -2.27 -0.16
C PHE A 131 8.42 -1.65 -1.16
N LEU A 132 7.93 -1.10 -2.28
CA LEU A 132 8.79 -0.38 -3.23
C LEU A 132 9.46 0.84 -2.58
N ALA A 133 8.72 1.60 -1.77
CA ALA A 133 9.27 2.71 -1.00
C ALA A 133 10.35 2.21 -0.01
N ALA A 134 10.10 1.09 0.68
CA ALA A 134 11.05 0.47 1.61
C ALA A 134 12.36 0.01 0.93
N LEU A 135 12.29 -0.52 -0.31
CA LEU A 135 13.48 -0.84 -1.11
C LEU A 135 14.36 0.39 -1.38
N THR A 136 13.75 1.55 -1.63
CA THR A 136 14.52 2.77 -1.86
C THR A 136 15.09 3.34 -0.56
N ASN A 137 14.32 3.26 0.52
CA ASN A 137 14.74 3.65 1.87
C ASN A 137 15.94 2.82 2.35
N SER A 138 15.93 1.50 2.11
CA SER A 138 17.03 0.61 2.50
C SER A 138 18.36 0.89 1.79
N LEU A 139 18.32 1.62 0.68
CA LEU A 139 19.48 2.10 -0.07
C LEU A 139 19.83 3.56 0.24
N GLU A 140 19.24 4.14 1.28
CA GLU A 140 19.36 5.55 1.67
C GLU A 140 18.91 6.54 0.58
N LYS A 141 18.11 6.08 -0.39
CA LYS A 141 17.53 6.90 -1.47
C LYS A 141 16.21 7.52 -1.02
N PHE A 142 16.24 8.30 0.06
CA PHE A 142 15.05 8.88 0.70
C PHE A 142 14.18 9.73 -0.23
N GLU A 143 14.78 10.40 -1.22
CA GLU A 143 14.04 11.20 -2.20
C GLU A 143 13.08 10.34 -3.03
N TYR A 144 13.48 9.11 -3.37
CA TYR A 144 12.62 8.16 -4.08
C TYR A 144 11.53 7.60 -3.17
N GLU A 145 11.84 7.32 -1.89
CA GLU A 145 10.82 6.87 -0.91
C GLU A 145 9.69 7.91 -0.82
N LEU A 146 10.08 9.18 -0.64
CA LEU A 146 9.15 10.30 -0.54
C LEU A 146 8.37 10.50 -1.83
N ALA A 147 9.01 10.41 -2.99
CA ALA A 147 8.35 10.53 -4.29
C ALA A 147 7.30 9.43 -4.50
N ILE A 148 7.65 8.16 -4.22
CA ILE A 148 6.74 7.01 -4.36
C ILE A 148 5.52 7.20 -3.45
N LYS A 149 5.73 7.50 -2.16
CA LYS A 149 4.64 7.70 -1.20
C LYS A 149 3.74 8.87 -1.56
N SER A 150 4.34 10.01 -1.92
CA SER A 150 3.59 11.23 -2.27
C SER A 150 2.80 11.04 -3.55
N LEU A 151 3.39 10.42 -4.57
CA LEU A 151 2.72 10.10 -5.83
C LEU A 151 1.56 9.14 -5.60
N ASN A 152 1.77 8.07 -4.82
CA ASN A 152 0.72 7.12 -4.50
C ASN A 152 -0.46 7.80 -3.79
N LYS A 153 -0.19 8.55 -2.72
CA LYS A 153 -1.25 9.20 -1.95
C LYS A 153 -1.97 10.27 -2.76
N GLY A 154 -1.21 11.08 -3.52
CA GLY A 154 -1.75 12.07 -4.42
C GLY A 154 -2.69 11.47 -5.45
N LEU A 155 -2.25 10.39 -6.13
CA LEU A 155 -3.08 9.68 -7.10
C LEU A 155 -4.37 9.16 -6.47
N VAL A 156 -4.29 8.41 -5.36
CA VAL A 156 -5.47 7.81 -4.73
C VAL A 156 -6.46 8.88 -4.24
N VAL A 157 -5.97 9.96 -3.63
CA VAL A 157 -6.82 11.05 -3.13
C VAL A 157 -7.46 11.83 -4.28
N LEU A 158 -6.69 12.26 -5.27
CA LEU A 158 -7.21 13.05 -6.39
C LEU A 158 -8.22 12.27 -7.22
N ILE A 159 -7.90 11.01 -7.52
CA ILE A 159 -8.79 10.12 -8.27
C ILE A 159 -10.04 9.79 -7.44
N GLY A 160 -9.92 9.55 -6.13
CA GLY A 160 -11.05 9.33 -5.25
C GLY A 160 -11.98 10.56 -5.13
N LEU A 161 -11.41 11.76 -5.01
CA LEU A 161 -12.18 13.00 -5.01
C LEU A 161 -12.90 13.23 -6.34
N PHE A 162 -12.24 12.94 -7.45
CA PHE A 162 -12.86 13.01 -8.77
C PHE A 162 -14.04 12.03 -8.90
N ALA A 163 -13.88 10.78 -8.44
CA ALA A 163 -14.96 9.79 -8.43
C ALA A 163 -16.17 10.25 -7.62
N LEU A 164 -15.94 10.83 -6.43
CA LEU A 164 -16.99 11.40 -5.60
C LEU A 164 -17.69 12.58 -6.27
N TRP A 165 -16.92 13.47 -6.91
CA TRP A 165 -17.48 14.62 -7.62
C TRP A 165 -18.31 14.21 -8.83
N ALA A 166 -17.87 13.20 -9.57
CA ALA A 166 -18.58 12.61 -10.71
C ALA A 166 -19.82 11.80 -10.31
N GLY A 167 -20.11 11.66 -9.01
CA GLY A 167 -21.28 10.93 -8.52
C GLY A 167 -21.18 9.41 -8.73
N ALA A 168 -19.98 8.85 -8.74
CA ALA A 168 -19.73 7.42 -9.02
C ALA A 168 -20.33 6.45 -7.98
N GLY A 169 -20.85 6.97 -6.85
CA GLY A 169 -21.38 6.19 -5.74
C GLY A 169 -20.32 5.34 -5.05
N LEU A 170 -20.76 4.44 -4.16
CA LEU A 170 -19.87 3.55 -3.41
C LEU A 170 -19.08 2.59 -4.33
N TRP A 171 -19.78 1.94 -5.25
CA TRP A 171 -19.20 0.97 -6.17
C TRP A 171 -18.14 1.60 -7.07
N GLY A 172 -18.49 2.69 -7.73
CA GLY A 172 -17.56 3.39 -8.61
C GLY A 172 -16.33 3.90 -7.85
N LEU A 173 -16.52 4.44 -6.64
CA LEU A 173 -15.41 4.86 -5.79
C LEU A 173 -14.44 3.70 -5.47
N ILE A 174 -14.95 2.56 -4.99
CA ILE A 174 -14.11 1.44 -4.56
C ILE A 174 -13.36 0.83 -5.76
N ILE A 175 -14.03 0.65 -6.90
CA ILE A 175 -13.40 0.18 -8.15
C ILE A 175 -12.28 1.14 -8.57
N ILE A 176 -12.58 2.44 -8.61
CA ILE A 176 -11.63 3.47 -9.03
C ILE A 176 -10.42 3.51 -8.08
N MET A 177 -10.63 3.36 -6.77
CA MET A 177 -9.53 3.28 -5.79
C MET A 177 -8.66 2.04 -6.01
N ALA A 178 -9.25 0.87 -6.25
CA ALA A 178 -8.50 -0.35 -6.55
C ALA A 178 -7.68 -0.21 -7.85
N LEU A 179 -8.27 0.37 -8.90
CA LEU A 179 -7.58 0.67 -10.15
C LEU A 179 -6.45 1.68 -9.97
N ALA A 180 -6.66 2.73 -9.17
CA ALA A 180 -5.64 3.73 -8.85
C ALA A 180 -4.44 3.08 -8.14
N GLN A 181 -4.67 2.13 -7.24
CA GLN A 181 -3.61 1.38 -6.58
C GLN A 181 -2.85 0.47 -7.55
N GLY A 182 -3.55 -0.24 -8.43
CA GLY A 182 -2.93 -1.04 -9.49
C GLY A 182 -2.06 -0.18 -10.42
N PHE A 183 -2.57 0.97 -10.84
CA PHE A 183 -1.82 1.93 -11.66
C PHE A 183 -0.58 2.47 -10.93
N SER A 184 -0.74 2.89 -9.68
CA SER A 184 0.37 3.36 -8.82
C SER A 184 1.45 2.30 -8.65
N LEU A 185 1.06 1.04 -8.44
CA LEU A 185 1.99 -0.08 -8.34
C LEU A 185 2.78 -0.30 -9.65
N LEU A 186 2.10 -0.31 -10.79
CA LEU A 186 2.75 -0.48 -12.09
C LEU A 186 3.72 0.67 -12.39
N LEU A 187 3.30 1.91 -12.12
CA LEU A 187 4.11 3.10 -12.35
C LEU A 187 5.38 3.10 -11.48
N ASN A 188 5.22 2.92 -10.17
CA ASN A 188 6.34 2.90 -9.24
C ASN A 188 7.23 1.66 -9.44
N GLY A 189 6.65 0.51 -9.73
CA GLY A 189 7.37 -0.73 -10.04
C GLY A 189 8.23 -0.60 -11.29
N GLY A 190 7.70 0.03 -12.35
CA GLY A 190 8.45 0.34 -13.57
C GLY A 190 9.62 1.31 -13.34
N ILE A 191 9.44 2.31 -12.47
CA ILE A 191 10.51 3.24 -12.08
C ILE A 191 11.62 2.49 -11.32
N ILE A 192 11.27 1.65 -10.35
CA ILE A 192 12.22 0.86 -9.56
C ILE A 192 12.98 -0.12 -10.45
N TRP A 193 12.28 -0.84 -11.32
CA TRP A 193 12.87 -1.80 -12.24
C TRP A 193 13.96 -1.15 -13.10
N LYS A 194 13.68 0.03 -13.66
CA LYS A 194 14.61 0.73 -14.56
C LYS A 194 15.76 1.44 -13.82
N ARG A 195 15.54 1.93 -12.60
CA ARG A 195 16.49 2.84 -11.92
C ARG A 195 17.21 2.25 -10.71
N ILE A 196 16.76 1.12 -10.16
CA ILE A 196 17.27 0.58 -8.89
C ILE A 196 17.64 -0.89 -9.01
N THR A 197 16.67 -1.78 -9.18
CA THR A 197 16.91 -3.23 -9.25
C THR A 197 15.79 -3.91 -10.02
N PRO A 198 16.09 -4.90 -10.87
CA PRO A 198 15.05 -5.76 -11.40
C PRO A 198 14.36 -6.50 -10.26
N LEU A 199 13.03 -6.53 -10.30
CA LEU A 199 12.21 -7.25 -9.32
C LEU A 199 12.09 -8.71 -9.79
N SER A 200 13.00 -9.57 -9.32
CA SER A 200 12.91 -11.01 -9.56
C SER A 200 12.23 -11.69 -8.39
N LEU A 201 11.17 -12.46 -8.63
CA LEU A 201 10.62 -13.35 -7.63
C LEU A 201 11.66 -14.41 -7.25
N ARG A 202 11.94 -14.54 -5.95
CA ARG A 202 12.80 -15.60 -5.40
C ARG A 202 12.02 -16.35 -4.34
N MET A 203 11.99 -17.68 -4.44
CA MET A 203 11.31 -18.54 -3.48
C MET A 203 12.35 -19.44 -2.80
N ASP A 204 13.04 -18.89 -1.82
CA ASP A 204 13.97 -19.63 -0.98
C ASP A 204 13.34 -19.90 0.39
N LEU A 205 12.78 -21.09 0.56
CA LEU A 205 12.12 -21.53 1.80
C LEU A 205 13.07 -21.54 3.01
N SER A 206 14.38 -21.73 2.79
CA SER A 206 15.35 -21.67 3.87
C SER A 206 15.54 -20.23 4.36
N PHE A 207 15.57 -19.28 3.42
CA PHE A 207 15.64 -17.86 3.70
C PHE A 207 14.37 -17.35 4.39
N TRP A 208 13.20 -17.89 4.03
CA TRP A 208 11.93 -17.47 4.65
C TRP A 208 11.85 -17.77 6.14
N LYS A 209 12.56 -18.78 6.64
CA LYS A 209 12.63 -19.06 8.09
C LYS A 209 13.41 -17.98 8.86
N HIS A 210 14.18 -17.15 8.16
CA HIS A 210 15.00 -16.09 8.72
C HIS A 210 14.37 -14.69 8.49
N LEU A 211 13.24 -14.64 7.77
CA LEU A 211 12.40 -13.45 7.62
C LEU A 211 11.41 -13.34 8.77
#